data_AF-A0A1T0CB58-F1
#
_entry.id   AF-A0A1T0CB58-F1
#
_cell.length_a   1.000
_cell.length_b   1.000
_cell.length_c   1.000
_cell.angle_alpha   90.00
_cell.angle_beta   90.00
_cell.angle_gamma   90.00
#
_symmetry.space_group_name_H-M   'P 1'
#
loop_
_entity.id
_entity.type
_entity.pdbx_description
1 polymer ?
#
loop_
_entity_poly.entity_id
_entity_poly.type
_entity_poly.pdbx_seq_one_letter_code
_entity_poly.pdbx_strand_id
1 'polypeptide(L)'
;MILNSETEQSSQHQSQDNPHLMLTPEGVFVAFAQDKPSEEALSLQALLANKRSWLVRDWTDKYDHEWLDTFIDKGWVQRINQGITAPNLPLDQFLPYVVASLSGSRRAAIGNTEGFCLARVGYSQQEADTLCVAGADLGEFLNRQRQRGWVIQEQAVSFFRHVDLLLPATSFMFLWIDGNGFILVLEDEPLTNSRAFVELIWAIKTSGLRFVQE
;
A
#
# COMPACT_ATOMS: atom_id res chain seq x y z
N MET A 1 -6.32 26.19 48.26
CA MET A 1 -5.08 26.72 47.66
C MET A 1 -4.74 25.77 46.52
N ILE A 2 -4.86 26.28 45.29
CA ILE A 2 -4.97 25.54 44.04
C ILE A 2 -3.56 25.22 43.56
N LEU A 3 -3.20 23.94 43.47
CA LEU A 3 -1.95 23.44 42.90
C LEU A 3 -2.26 22.07 42.30
N ASN A 4 -2.60 22.03 41.01
CA ASN A 4 -2.45 20.89 40.09
C ASN A 4 -3.23 21.15 38.78
N SER A 5 -2.88 22.20 38.04
CA SER A 5 -3.44 22.42 36.69
C SER A 5 -2.41 22.80 35.63
N GLU A 6 -1.16 23.10 36.01
CA GLU A 6 -0.13 23.56 35.06
C GLU A 6 0.71 22.42 34.47
N THR A 7 0.84 21.29 35.17
CA THR A 7 1.69 20.16 34.72
C THR A 7 1.03 19.28 33.65
N GLU A 8 -0.30 19.15 33.65
CA GLU A 8 -1.04 18.40 32.61
C GLU A 8 -1.24 19.21 31.31
N GLN A 9 -1.35 20.54 31.41
CA GLN A 9 -1.47 21.42 30.23
C GLN A 9 -0.15 21.55 29.46
N SER A 10 0.98 21.48 30.16
CA SER A 10 2.32 21.54 29.57
C SER A 10 2.65 20.32 28.68
N SER A 11 2.11 19.15 29.04
CA SER A 11 2.31 17.90 28.28
C SER A 11 1.37 17.79 27.06
N GLN A 12 0.25 18.50 27.08
CA GLN A 12 -0.70 18.57 25.96
C GLN A 12 -0.33 19.63 24.92
N HIS A 13 0.35 20.71 25.30
CA HIS A 13 0.81 21.76 24.37
C HIS A 13 2.07 21.38 23.55
N GLN A 14 2.90 20.43 23.99
CA GLN A 14 4.10 20.01 23.24
C GLN A 14 3.83 18.98 22.13
N SER A 15 2.64 18.37 22.07
CA SER A 15 2.30 17.39 21.02
C SER A 15 1.75 18.03 19.73
N GLN A 16 1.64 19.35 19.66
CA GLN A 16 1.05 20.06 18.53
C GLN A 16 2.06 20.51 17.46
N ASP A 17 3.36 20.48 17.75
CA ASP A 17 4.38 21.11 16.90
C ASP A 17 5.18 20.14 16.01
N ASN A 18 4.87 18.84 16.01
CA ASN A 18 5.57 17.92 15.11
C ASN A 18 4.60 16.97 14.39
N PRO A 19 4.21 17.30 13.14
CA PRO A 19 3.31 16.47 12.37
C PRO A 19 3.93 15.08 12.15
N HIS A 20 3.07 14.09 11.96
CA HIS A 20 3.46 12.79 11.48
C HIS A 20 3.31 12.73 9.95
N LEU A 21 4.00 11.78 9.32
CA LEU A 21 3.94 11.54 7.88
C LEU A 21 3.16 10.27 7.59
N MET A 22 2.35 10.32 6.54
CA MET A 22 1.61 9.17 6.03
C MET A 22 1.63 9.16 4.51
N LEU A 23 1.83 7.98 3.92
CA LEU A 23 1.65 7.82 2.48
C LEU A 23 0.19 8.02 2.09
N THR A 24 -0.02 8.66 0.96
CA THR A 24 -1.31 8.66 0.28
C THR A 24 -1.42 7.42 -0.62
N PRO A 25 -2.62 7.10 -1.15
CA PRO A 25 -2.76 6.04 -2.15
C PRO A 25 -1.85 6.24 -3.37
N GLU A 26 -1.71 7.48 -3.84
CA GLU A 26 -0.81 7.82 -4.94
C GLU A 26 0.66 7.56 -4.57
N GLY A 27 1.06 7.94 -3.36
CA GLY A 27 2.40 7.65 -2.85
C GLY A 27 2.68 6.15 -2.74
N VAL A 28 1.67 5.33 -2.47
CA VAL A 28 1.80 3.85 -2.50
C VAL A 28 2.07 3.35 -3.91
N PHE A 29 1.34 3.83 -4.93
CA PHE A 29 1.63 3.45 -6.31
C PHE A 29 3.08 3.77 -6.67
N VAL A 30 3.57 4.97 -6.34
CA VAL A 30 4.95 5.34 -6.64
C VAL A 30 5.97 4.50 -5.86
N ALA A 31 5.75 4.32 -4.55
CA ALA A 31 6.71 3.66 -3.67
C ALA A 31 6.89 2.17 -3.96
N PHE A 32 5.80 1.47 -4.33
CA PHE A 32 5.78 0.01 -4.48
C PHE A 32 5.66 -0.44 -5.95
N ALA A 33 6.03 0.46 -6.87
CA ALA A 33 5.89 0.30 -8.32
C ALA A 33 6.72 -0.80 -8.97
N GLN A 34 7.88 -1.10 -8.38
CA GLN A 34 8.94 -1.84 -9.05
C GLN A 34 9.64 -2.79 -8.07
N ASP A 35 10.06 -3.94 -8.60
CA ASP A 35 10.89 -4.93 -7.90
C ASP A 35 12.21 -4.34 -7.38
N LYS A 36 12.80 -3.41 -8.17
CA LYS A 36 14.03 -2.71 -7.82
C LYS A 36 13.73 -1.22 -7.63
N PRO A 37 13.31 -0.79 -6.43
CA PRO A 37 12.96 0.60 -6.17
C PRO A 37 14.21 1.51 -6.21
N SER A 38 14.02 2.76 -6.62
CA SER A 38 15.02 3.83 -6.48
C SER A 38 15.19 4.24 -5.01
N GLU A 39 16.19 5.06 -4.71
CA GLU A 39 16.37 5.61 -3.35
C GLU A 39 15.17 6.45 -2.88
N GLU A 40 14.56 7.24 -3.78
CA GLU A 40 13.32 7.97 -3.49
C GLU A 40 12.16 7.01 -3.18
N ALA A 41 12.00 5.93 -3.97
CA ALA A 41 10.95 4.95 -3.70
C ALA A 41 11.20 4.22 -2.38
N LEU A 42 12.45 3.87 -2.06
CA LEU A 42 12.83 3.28 -0.77
C LEU A 42 12.54 4.20 0.42
N SER A 43 12.76 5.52 0.27
CA SER A 43 12.46 6.49 1.34
C SER A 43 10.95 6.67 1.55
N LEU A 44 10.14 6.58 0.49
CA LEU A 44 8.68 6.49 0.59
C LEU A 44 8.24 5.18 1.25
N GLN A 45 8.78 4.03 0.85
CA GLN A 45 8.46 2.73 1.46
C GLN A 45 8.79 2.70 2.97
N ALA A 46 9.82 3.44 3.40
CA ALA A 46 10.20 3.54 4.80
C ALA A 46 9.09 4.12 5.69
N LEU A 47 8.19 4.94 5.14
CA LEU A 47 7.05 5.51 5.88
C LEU A 47 6.10 4.43 6.42
N LEU A 48 6.06 3.26 5.79
CA LEU A 48 5.26 2.10 6.22
C LEU A 48 6.10 0.99 6.88
N ALA A 49 7.39 1.22 7.14
CA ALA A 49 8.28 0.20 7.70
C ALA A 49 8.12 0.00 9.23
N ASN A 50 7.52 0.97 9.94
CA ASN A 50 7.33 0.92 11.39
C ASN A 50 5.88 0.64 11.75
N LYS A 51 5.61 0.11 12.96
CA LYS A 51 4.23 -0.09 13.47
C LYS A 51 3.48 1.22 13.73
N ARG A 52 4.16 2.38 13.63
CA ARG A 52 3.60 3.71 13.82
C ARG A 52 4.12 4.65 12.73
N SER A 53 3.28 5.58 12.30
CA SER A 53 3.64 6.64 11.35
C SER A 53 4.84 7.43 11.85
N TRP A 54 5.73 7.81 10.95
CA TRP A 54 6.92 8.60 11.27
C TRP A 54 6.56 10.00 11.74
N LEU A 55 7.34 10.56 12.67
CA LEU A 55 7.37 12.01 12.85
C LEU A 55 8.13 12.64 11.68
N VAL A 56 7.76 13.86 11.30
CA VAL A 56 8.48 14.62 10.24
C VAL A 56 9.97 14.69 10.56
N ARG A 57 10.34 15.13 11.77
CA ARG A 57 11.75 15.25 12.17
C ARG A 57 12.53 13.94 12.02
N ASP A 58 11.92 12.82 12.44
CA ASP A 58 12.63 11.55 12.51
C ASP A 58 12.92 11.03 11.09
N TRP A 59 12.00 11.30 10.15
CA TRP A 59 12.19 10.93 8.76
C TRP A 59 13.25 11.81 8.10
N THR A 60 13.22 13.12 8.34
CA THR A 60 14.17 14.07 7.76
C THR A 60 15.58 13.99 8.35
N ASP A 61 15.72 13.48 9.58
CA ASP A 61 17.04 13.17 10.15
C ASP A 61 17.73 12.02 9.38
N LYS A 62 16.96 11.20 8.65
CA LYS A 62 17.45 10.02 7.92
C LYS A 62 17.48 10.20 6.40
N TYR A 63 16.57 10.99 5.84
CA TYR A 63 16.37 11.17 4.40
C TYR A 63 16.38 12.65 4.02
N ASP A 64 16.57 12.94 2.73
CA ASP A 64 16.68 14.30 2.22
C ASP A 64 15.40 15.13 2.47
N HIS A 65 15.57 16.33 3.04
CA HIS A 65 14.48 17.27 3.24
C HIS A 65 13.82 17.73 1.93
N GLU A 66 14.60 17.91 0.85
CA GLU A 66 14.08 18.36 -0.45
C GLU A 66 13.14 17.31 -1.07
N TRP A 67 13.40 16.03 -0.80
CA TRP A 67 12.49 14.94 -1.18
C TRP A 67 11.17 15.04 -0.45
N LEU A 68 11.16 15.34 0.84
CA LEU A 68 9.92 15.43 1.60
C LEU A 68 9.00 16.53 1.05
N ASP A 69 9.54 17.72 0.77
CA ASP A 69 8.76 18.82 0.21
C ASP A 69 8.24 18.45 -1.19
N THR A 70 9.09 17.84 -2.04
CA THR A 70 8.68 17.32 -3.35
C THR A 70 7.56 16.27 -3.24
N PHE A 71 7.64 15.36 -2.27
CA PHE A 71 6.64 14.31 -2.06
C PHE A 71 5.30 14.87 -1.59
N ILE A 72 5.32 15.92 -0.77
CA ILE A 72 4.12 16.62 -0.32
C ILE A 72 3.48 17.38 -1.48
N ASP A 73 4.28 18.12 -2.27
CA ASP A 73 3.80 18.89 -3.42
C ASP A 73 3.18 17.98 -4.49
N LYS A 74 3.74 16.79 -4.70
CA LYS A 74 3.17 15.77 -5.59
C LYS A 74 1.98 15.01 -4.99
N GLY A 75 1.65 15.25 -3.72
CA GLY A 75 0.57 14.58 -3.02
C GLY A 75 0.83 13.10 -2.71
N TRP A 76 2.08 12.65 -2.72
CA TRP A 76 2.49 11.27 -2.37
C TRP A 76 2.54 11.05 -0.86
N VAL A 77 2.84 12.11 -0.12
CA VAL A 77 2.92 12.12 1.33
C VAL A 77 2.03 13.23 1.87
N GLN A 78 1.38 12.97 2.99
CA GLN A 78 0.61 13.97 3.73
C GLN A 78 1.13 14.10 5.16
N ARG A 79 1.07 15.33 5.69
CA ARG A 79 1.29 15.63 7.11
C ARG A 79 -0.02 15.41 7.87
N ILE A 80 0.03 14.66 8.96
CA ILE A 80 -1.11 14.39 9.84
C ILE A 80 -0.80 14.83 11.27
N ASN A 81 -1.79 15.36 11.97
CA ASN A 81 -1.60 15.92 13.32
C ASN A 81 -1.51 14.84 14.41
N GLN A 82 -2.04 13.64 14.14
CA GLN A 82 -2.02 12.54 15.08
C GLN A 82 -1.34 11.34 14.44
N GLY A 83 -0.37 10.74 15.14
CA GLY A 83 0.26 9.51 14.70
C GLY A 83 -0.73 8.36 14.62
N ILE A 84 -0.66 7.62 13.52
CA ILE A 84 -1.48 6.43 13.26
C ILE A 84 -0.60 5.19 13.42
N THR A 85 -1.19 4.06 13.78
CA THR A 85 -0.51 2.78 13.87
C THR A 85 -0.91 1.85 12.72
N ALA A 86 0.01 0.98 12.34
CA ALA A 86 -0.25 -0.10 11.39
C ALA A 86 -1.42 -0.98 11.87
N PRO A 87 -2.17 -1.62 10.96
CA PRO A 87 -3.14 -2.63 11.34
C PRO A 87 -2.51 -3.72 12.21
N ASN A 88 -3.13 -4.02 13.36
CA ASN A 88 -2.58 -4.96 14.35
C ASN A 88 -3.18 -6.37 14.28
N LEU A 89 -3.99 -6.68 13.28
CA LEU A 89 -4.60 -8.00 13.14
C LEU A 89 -3.60 -9.04 12.57
N PRO A 90 -3.80 -10.35 12.80
CA PRO A 90 -3.17 -11.40 12.02
C PRO A 90 -3.44 -11.19 10.51
N LEU A 91 -2.43 -11.44 9.66
CA LEU A 91 -2.50 -11.11 8.25
C LEU A 91 -3.59 -11.92 7.53
N ASP A 92 -3.73 -13.20 7.86
CA ASP A 92 -4.76 -14.12 7.38
C ASP A 92 -6.19 -13.65 7.71
N GLN A 93 -6.38 -12.97 8.84
CA GLN A 93 -7.67 -12.39 9.24
C GLN A 93 -7.90 -11.01 8.60
N PHE A 94 -6.84 -10.23 8.41
CA PHE A 94 -6.92 -8.87 7.88
C PHE A 94 -7.10 -8.84 6.36
N LEU A 95 -6.36 -9.68 5.63
CA LEU A 95 -6.30 -9.62 4.16
C LEU A 95 -7.67 -9.75 3.50
N PRO A 96 -8.52 -10.76 3.82
CA PRO A 96 -9.85 -10.87 3.19
C PRO A 96 -10.73 -9.63 3.42
N TYR A 97 -10.63 -9.01 4.60
CA TYR A 97 -11.40 -7.82 4.93
C TYR A 97 -10.94 -6.60 4.15
N VAL A 98 -9.63 -6.33 4.14
CA VAL A 98 -9.10 -5.12 3.50
C VAL A 98 -9.24 -5.19 1.98
N VAL A 99 -8.97 -6.34 1.35
CA VAL A 99 -9.12 -6.47 -0.12
C VAL A 99 -10.57 -6.34 -0.57
N ALA A 100 -11.54 -6.75 0.27
CA ALA A 100 -12.96 -6.55 -0.03
C ALA A 100 -13.33 -5.08 -0.21
N SER A 101 -12.67 -4.18 0.52
CA SER A 101 -12.92 -2.73 0.45
C SER A 101 -12.30 -2.05 -0.77
N LEU A 102 -11.43 -2.76 -1.49
CA LEU A 102 -10.74 -2.25 -2.69
C LEU A 102 -11.51 -2.56 -3.98
N SER A 103 -12.64 -3.26 -3.91
CA SER A 103 -13.48 -3.61 -5.06
C SER A 103 -14.90 -3.07 -4.86
N GLY A 104 -15.45 -2.44 -5.89
CA GLY A 104 -16.84 -1.94 -5.90
C GLY A 104 -17.88 -3.03 -5.66
N SER A 105 -17.61 -4.26 -6.11
CA SER A 105 -18.50 -5.41 -5.91
C SER A 105 -18.16 -6.24 -4.67
N ARG A 106 -17.10 -5.87 -3.92
CA ARG A 106 -16.52 -6.65 -2.82
C ARG A 106 -16.09 -8.06 -3.24
N ARG A 107 -15.78 -8.27 -4.53
CA ARG A 107 -15.17 -9.50 -5.06
C ARG A 107 -13.73 -9.20 -5.41
N ALA A 108 -12.82 -9.73 -4.60
CA ALA A 108 -11.40 -9.43 -4.70
C ALA A 108 -10.54 -10.61 -4.24
N ALA A 109 -9.29 -10.64 -4.70
CA ALA A 109 -8.26 -11.53 -4.22
C ALA A 109 -6.91 -10.82 -4.16
N ILE A 110 -6.01 -11.34 -3.33
CA ILE A 110 -4.60 -10.99 -3.33
C ILE A 110 -3.80 -12.28 -3.49
N GLY A 111 -2.89 -12.29 -4.46
CA GLY A 111 -1.93 -13.36 -4.69
C GLY A 111 -0.50 -12.84 -4.73
N ASN A 112 0.44 -13.77 -4.90
CA ASN A 112 1.84 -13.44 -5.19
C ASN A 112 2.16 -13.59 -6.69
N THR A 113 3.35 -13.15 -7.10
CA THR A 113 3.81 -13.30 -8.49
C THR A 113 4.14 -14.73 -8.92
N GLU A 114 4.01 -15.72 -8.03
CA GLU A 114 4.09 -17.15 -8.36
C GLU A 114 2.70 -17.76 -8.64
N GLY A 115 1.63 -16.97 -8.53
CA GLY A 115 0.26 -17.39 -8.82
C GLY A 115 -0.50 -17.97 -7.62
N PHE A 116 0.07 -17.97 -6.42
CA PHE A 116 -0.61 -18.45 -5.22
C PHE A 116 -1.60 -17.40 -4.69
N CYS A 117 -2.85 -17.80 -4.47
CA CYS A 117 -3.85 -16.98 -3.79
C CYS A 117 -3.58 -16.95 -2.28
N LEU A 118 -3.31 -15.76 -1.74
CA LEU A 118 -3.05 -15.54 -0.31
C LEU A 118 -4.36 -15.29 0.48
N ALA A 119 -5.27 -14.53 -0.12
CA ALA A 119 -6.60 -14.28 0.45
C ALA A 119 -7.60 -13.90 -0.64
N ARG A 120 -8.89 -14.16 -0.38
CA ARG A 120 -9.99 -13.84 -1.29
C ARG A 120 -11.26 -13.50 -0.53
N VAL A 121 -12.16 -12.82 -1.22
CA VAL A 121 -13.51 -12.49 -0.77
C VAL A 121 -14.45 -12.49 -1.97
N GLY A 122 -15.62 -13.10 -1.82
CA GLY A 122 -16.66 -13.15 -2.85
C GLY A 122 -16.35 -14.01 -4.10
N TYR A 123 -15.10 -14.38 -4.34
CA TYR A 123 -14.71 -15.45 -5.26
C TYR A 123 -14.78 -16.82 -4.59
N SER A 124 -15.11 -17.86 -5.35
CA SER A 124 -14.78 -19.25 -4.98
C SER A 124 -13.26 -19.46 -4.95
N GLN A 125 -12.81 -20.56 -4.34
CA GLN A 125 -11.38 -20.89 -4.31
C GLN A 125 -10.83 -21.06 -5.72
N GLN A 126 -11.52 -21.84 -6.55
CA GLN A 126 -11.11 -22.12 -7.92
C GLN A 126 -11.01 -20.85 -8.77
N GLU A 127 -11.98 -19.93 -8.67
CA GLU A 127 -11.92 -18.65 -9.38
C GLU A 127 -10.72 -17.82 -8.94
N ALA A 128 -10.49 -17.67 -7.64
CA ALA A 128 -9.40 -16.87 -7.11
C ALA A 128 -8.03 -17.46 -7.49
N ASP A 129 -7.85 -18.77 -7.41
CA ASP A 129 -6.60 -19.45 -7.81
C ASP A 129 -6.36 -19.24 -9.32
N THR A 130 -7.39 -19.41 -10.14
CA THR A 130 -7.30 -19.19 -11.59
C THR A 130 -6.90 -17.76 -11.92
N LEU A 131 -7.51 -16.77 -11.26
CA LEU A 131 -7.22 -15.36 -11.48
C LEU A 131 -5.83 -14.96 -10.96
N CYS A 132 -5.38 -15.52 -9.84
CA CYS A 132 -4.02 -15.26 -9.32
C CYS A 132 -2.96 -15.81 -10.29
N VAL A 133 -3.14 -17.01 -10.83
CA VAL A 133 -2.26 -17.58 -11.87
C VAL A 133 -2.27 -16.72 -13.13
N ALA A 134 -3.45 -16.33 -13.62
CA ALA A 134 -3.56 -15.47 -14.80
C ALA A 134 -2.88 -14.10 -14.59
N GLY A 135 -3.01 -13.54 -13.39
CA GLY A 135 -2.30 -12.33 -12.99
C GLY A 135 -0.79 -12.52 -13.03
N ALA A 136 -0.27 -13.62 -12.47
CA ALA A 136 1.15 -13.92 -12.46
C ALA A 136 1.72 -14.05 -13.88
N ASP A 137 1.04 -14.81 -14.75
CA ASP A 137 1.40 -14.96 -16.16
C ASP A 137 1.47 -13.62 -16.89
N LEU A 138 0.50 -12.73 -16.63
CA LEU A 138 0.48 -11.40 -17.21
C LEU A 138 1.61 -10.52 -16.67
N GLY A 139 1.88 -10.58 -15.37
CA GLY A 139 3.00 -9.88 -14.74
C GLY A 139 4.34 -10.28 -15.35
N GLU A 140 4.56 -11.58 -15.57
CA GLU A 140 5.76 -12.05 -16.28
C GLU A 140 5.81 -11.55 -17.73
N PHE A 141 4.69 -11.58 -18.44
CA PHE A 141 4.61 -11.05 -19.79
C PHE A 141 5.00 -9.57 -19.85
N LEU A 142 4.45 -8.75 -18.95
CA LEU A 142 4.77 -7.31 -18.84
C LEU A 142 6.25 -7.10 -18.52
N ASN A 143 6.82 -7.88 -17.60
CA ASN A 143 8.25 -7.83 -17.29
C ASN A 143 9.13 -8.13 -18.51
N ARG A 144 8.78 -9.15 -19.29
CA ARG A 144 9.49 -9.47 -20.55
C ARG A 144 9.36 -8.34 -21.57
N GLN A 145 8.21 -7.69 -21.68
CA GLN A 145 8.07 -6.58 -22.64
C GLN A 145 8.84 -5.33 -22.20
N ARG A 146 8.91 -5.05 -20.90
CA ARG A 146 9.73 -3.96 -20.36
C ARG A 146 11.20 -4.12 -20.73
N GLN A 147 11.73 -5.35 -20.61
CA GLN A 147 13.10 -5.68 -21.02
C GLN A 147 13.35 -5.50 -22.53
N ARG A 148 12.29 -5.55 -23.35
CA ARG A 148 12.32 -5.32 -24.80
C ARG A 148 12.11 -3.85 -25.17
N GLY A 149 12.02 -2.96 -24.19
CA GLY A 149 11.85 -1.53 -24.40
C GLY A 149 10.40 -1.07 -24.53
N TRP A 150 9.40 -1.93 -24.26
CA TRP A 150 8.03 -1.43 -24.11
C TRP A 150 7.93 -0.65 -22.80
N VAL A 151 7.86 0.67 -22.91
CA VAL A 151 7.77 1.59 -21.76
C VAL A 151 6.34 1.60 -21.23
N ILE A 152 5.94 0.50 -20.59
CA ILE A 152 4.76 0.48 -19.72
C ILE A 152 5.22 0.87 -18.33
N GLN A 153 4.81 2.07 -17.89
CA GLN A 153 4.97 2.53 -16.51
C GLN A 153 3.78 2.12 -15.61
N GLU A 154 2.80 1.43 -16.18
CA GLU A 154 1.56 1.05 -15.50
C GLU A 154 1.77 -0.13 -14.56
N GLN A 155 1.15 -0.03 -13.38
CA GLN A 155 1.12 -1.07 -12.36
C GLN A 155 -0.16 -1.90 -12.40
N ALA A 156 -1.02 -1.68 -13.40
CA ALA A 156 -2.27 -2.38 -13.49
C ALA A 156 -2.69 -2.63 -14.92
N VAL A 157 -3.42 -3.73 -15.13
CA VAL A 157 -4.11 -4.05 -16.38
C VAL A 157 -5.57 -4.28 -16.05
N SER A 158 -6.45 -3.70 -16.86
CA SER A 158 -7.89 -3.83 -16.69
C SER A 158 -8.54 -4.48 -17.90
N PHE A 159 -9.42 -5.44 -17.64
CA PHE A 159 -10.19 -6.17 -18.63
C PHE A 159 -11.62 -5.66 -18.64
N PHE A 160 -12.13 -5.32 -19.82
CA PHE A 160 -13.49 -4.81 -20.01
C PHE A 160 -14.32 -5.87 -20.74
N ARG A 161 -15.60 -6.00 -20.39
CA ARG A 161 -16.52 -6.91 -21.12
C ARG A 161 -16.75 -6.44 -22.55
N HIS A 162 -16.82 -5.12 -22.74
CA HIS A 162 -16.94 -4.46 -24.03
C HIS A 162 -16.06 -3.21 -24.05
N VAL A 163 -15.60 -2.83 -25.23
CA VAL A 163 -14.64 -1.72 -25.43
C VAL A 163 -15.22 -0.33 -25.16
N ASP A 164 -16.54 -0.21 -25.12
CA ASP A 164 -17.29 1.03 -24.89
C ASP A 164 -17.66 1.26 -23.42
N LEU A 165 -17.38 0.30 -22.53
CA LEU A 165 -17.61 0.44 -21.10
C LEU A 165 -16.52 1.27 -20.42
N LEU A 166 -16.94 2.13 -19.49
CA LEU A 166 -16.04 2.95 -18.68
C LEU A 166 -15.44 2.19 -17.50
N LEU A 167 -16.18 1.23 -16.93
CA LEU A 167 -15.75 0.46 -15.78
C LEU A 167 -15.20 -0.90 -16.19
N PRO A 168 -14.07 -1.34 -15.61
CA PRO A 168 -13.51 -2.64 -15.90
C PRO A 168 -14.33 -3.75 -15.26
N ALA A 169 -14.28 -4.94 -15.86
CA ALA A 169 -14.83 -6.15 -15.26
C ALA A 169 -13.87 -6.72 -14.20
N THR A 170 -12.58 -6.66 -14.47
CA THR A 170 -11.54 -7.16 -13.58
C THR A 170 -10.26 -6.39 -13.83
N SER A 171 -9.56 -6.01 -12.76
CA SER A 171 -8.25 -5.38 -12.82
C SER A 171 -7.24 -6.24 -12.07
N PHE A 172 -6.07 -6.42 -12.68
CA PHE A 172 -4.87 -6.93 -12.01
C PHE A 172 -3.96 -5.76 -11.70
N MET A 173 -3.53 -5.65 -10.45
CA MET A 173 -2.62 -4.61 -9.98
C MET A 173 -1.40 -5.23 -9.33
N PHE A 174 -0.22 -4.80 -9.75
CA PHE A 174 1.08 -5.36 -9.40
C PHE A 174 1.82 -4.43 -8.45
N LEU A 175 2.32 -4.98 -7.35
CA LEU A 175 3.01 -4.23 -6.30
C LEU A 175 4.21 -5.04 -5.80
N TRP A 176 5.29 -4.37 -5.42
CA TRP A 176 6.49 -5.01 -4.88
C TRP A 176 6.78 -4.51 -3.47
N ILE A 177 6.65 -5.40 -2.49
CA ILE A 177 6.81 -5.10 -1.07
C ILE A 177 7.97 -5.93 -0.53
N ASP A 178 9.05 -5.25 -0.11
CA ASP A 178 10.26 -5.89 0.44
C ASP A 178 10.84 -6.97 -0.49
N GLY A 179 10.86 -6.70 -1.80
CA GLY A 179 11.36 -7.62 -2.82
C GLY A 179 10.40 -8.75 -3.20
N ASN A 180 9.21 -8.81 -2.59
CA ASN A 180 8.18 -9.80 -2.92
C ASN A 180 7.10 -9.16 -3.80
N GLY A 181 6.76 -9.82 -4.91
CA GLY A 181 5.72 -9.39 -5.82
C GLY A 181 4.33 -9.84 -5.37
N PHE A 182 3.37 -8.92 -5.41
CA PHE A 182 1.97 -9.14 -5.09
C PHE A 182 1.08 -8.72 -6.24
N ILE A 183 -0.08 -9.37 -6.32
CA ILE A 183 -1.09 -9.11 -7.33
C ILE A 183 -2.43 -8.93 -6.63
N LEU A 184 -3.05 -7.77 -6.81
CA LEU A 184 -4.45 -7.57 -6.44
C LEU A 184 -5.33 -7.86 -7.65
N VAL A 185 -6.33 -8.71 -7.43
CA VAL A 185 -7.39 -9.00 -8.38
C VAL A 185 -8.64 -8.31 -7.86
N LEU A 186 -9.13 -7.31 -8.59
CA LEU A 186 -10.27 -6.50 -8.20
C LEU A 186 -11.36 -6.66 -9.25
N GLU A 187 -12.54 -7.17 -8.87
CA GLU A 187 -13.70 -7.15 -9.75
C GLU A 187 -14.40 -5.79 -9.70
N ASP A 188 -14.97 -5.40 -10.84
CA ASP A 188 -15.67 -4.12 -11.00
C ASP A 188 -14.73 -2.93 -10.76
N GLU A 189 -15.24 -1.80 -10.26
CA GLU A 189 -14.47 -0.60 -9.96
C GLU A 189 -13.35 -0.84 -8.91
N PRO A 190 -12.07 -0.55 -9.25
CA PRO A 190 -10.97 -0.53 -8.28
C PRO A 190 -11.07 0.69 -7.35
N LEU A 191 -11.31 0.45 -6.06
CA LEU A 191 -11.43 1.49 -5.02
C LEU A 191 -10.09 1.73 -4.29
N THR A 192 -9.00 1.82 -5.05
CA THR A 192 -7.64 1.92 -4.52
C THR A 192 -7.23 3.32 -4.10
N ASN A 193 -7.98 4.36 -4.52
CA ASN A 193 -7.87 5.70 -3.95
C ASN A 193 -8.54 5.76 -2.56
N SER A 194 -8.09 4.92 -1.64
CA SER A 194 -8.66 4.78 -0.30
C SER A 194 -7.58 4.49 0.73
N ARG A 195 -7.84 4.84 1.99
CA ARG A 195 -6.95 4.53 3.11
C ARG A 195 -6.72 3.02 3.28
N ALA A 196 -7.72 2.21 2.95
CA ALA A 196 -7.62 0.75 3.02
C ALA A 196 -6.49 0.21 2.14
N PHE A 197 -6.22 0.84 1.00
CA PHE A 197 -5.11 0.46 0.14
C PHE A 197 -3.76 0.69 0.83
N VAL A 198 -3.58 1.83 1.49
CA VAL A 198 -2.36 2.12 2.26
C VAL A 198 -2.22 1.16 3.45
N GLU A 199 -3.33 0.85 4.14
CA GLU A 199 -3.35 -0.09 5.27
C GLU A 199 -3.02 -1.52 4.86
N LEU A 200 -3.45 -1.97 3.68
CA LEU A 200 -3.07 -3.26 3.11
C LEU A 200 -1.55 -3.40 3.01
N ILE A 201 -0.89 -2.42 2.39
CA ILE A 201 0.57 -2.45 2.20
C ILE A 201 1.30 -2.35 3.54
N TRP A 202 0.79 -1.50 4.44
CA TRP A 202 1.36 -1.33 5.76
C TRP A 202 1.27 -2.61 6.60
N ALA A 203 0.13 -3.31 6.55
CA ALA A 203 -0.04 -4.60 7.22
C ALA A 203 0.90 -5.66 6.65
N ILE A 204 1.08 -5.74 5.33
CA ILE A 204 2.01 -6.68 4.72
C ILE A 204 3.45 -6.40 5.19
N LYS A 205 3.96 -5.16 5.07
CA LYS A 205 5.31 -4.81 5.56
C LYS A 205 5.51 -5.13 7.03
N THR A 206 4.56 -4.73 7.88
CA THR A 206 4.73 -4.88 9.33
C THR A 206 4.42 -6.28 9.85
N SER A 207 3.77 -7.14 9.05
CA SER A 207 3.58 -8.55 9.39
C SER A 207 4.91 -9.32 9.43
N GLY A 208 5.86 -8.98 8.56
CA GLY A 208 7.22 -9.56 8.54
C GLY A 208 8.05 -9.24 9.80
N LEU A 209 7.74 -8.14 10.50
CA LEU A 209 8.40 -7.77 11.76
C LEU A 209 8.04 -8.70 12.94
N ARG A 210 7.03 -9.58 12.78
CA ARG A 210 6.59 -10.50 13.84
C ARG A 210 7.49 -11.72 13.99
N PHE A 211 8.39 -11.99 13.04
CA PHE A 211 9.27 -13.17 13.05
C PHE A 211 10.73 -12.85 13.47
N VAL A 212 11.04 -11.60 13.81
CA VAL A 212 12.38 -11.16 14.26
C VAL A 212 12.42 -11.00 15.80
N GLN A 213 11.32 -11.32 16.49
CA GLN A 213 11.21 -11.32 17.94
C GLN A 213 10.78 -12.72 18.43
N GLU A 214 11.55 -13.74 18.09
CA GLU A 214 11.63 -15.00 18.85
C GLU A 214 13.10 -15.36 19.10
#